data_AF-B7KAS2-F1
#
_entry.id   AF-B7KAS2-F1
#
_cell.length_a   1.000
_cell.length_b   1.000
_cell.length_c   1.000
_cell.angle_alpha   90.00
_cell.angle_beta   90.00
_cell.angle_gamma   90.00
#
_symmetry.space_group_name_H-M   'P 1'
#
loop_
_entity.id
_entity.type
_entity.pdbx_description
1 polymer ?
#
loop_
_entity_poly.entity_id
_entity_poly.type
_entity_poly.pdbx_seq_one_letter_code
_entity_poly.pdbx_strand_id
1 'polypeptide(L)' 'MYQLAQSPTLYLLYLILPSGCQCCIVDKSTYLIVCPDFGTALKVWNRRIRCIYPLLKSGDTLEVVGEEFHEKSLPLP' A
#
# COMPACT_ATOMS: atom_id res chain seq x y z
N MET A 1 -13.50 -1.52 -15.66
CA MET A 1 -12.82 -0.35 -16.26
C MET A 1 -11.78 0.14 -15.26
N TYR A 2 -10.50 -0.07 -15.52
CA TYR A 2 -9.44 0.31 -14.57
C TYR A 2 -9.06 1.77 -14.78
N GLN A 3 -9.40 2.59 -13.79
CA GLN A 3 -9.14 4.03 -13.73
C GLN A 3 -7.66 4.28 -13.36
N LEU A 4 -6.73 3.68 -14.09
CA LEU A 4 -5.28 3.71 -13.82
C LEU A 4 -4.62 5.09 -14.05
N ALA A 5 -5.38 6.09 -14.51
CA ALA A 5 -4.85 7.35 -15.02
C ALA A 5 -4.71 8.49 -13.99
N GLN A 6 -5.12 8.33 -12.73
CA GLN A 6 -5.19 9.47 -11.78
C GLN A 6 -4.12 9.51 -10.68
N SER A 7 -3.33 8.45 -10.47
CA SER A 7 -2.21 8.49 -9.51
C SER A 7 -1.03 7.65 -9.99
N PRO A 8 0.08 8.28 -10.44
CA PRO A 8 1.33 7.59 -10.76
C PRO A 8 1.83 6.72 -9.61
N THR A 9 1.61 7.15 -8.36
CA THR A 9 1.97 6.37 -7.16
C THR A 9 1.22 5.05 -7.10
N LEU A 10 -0.10 5.02 -7.36
CA LEU A 10 -0.86 3.76 -7.39
C LEU A 10 -0.33 2.80 -8.45
N TYR A 11 0.01 3.33 -9.63
CA TYR A 11 0.58 2.50 -10.70
C TYR A 11 1.93 1.90 -10.29
N LEU A 12 2.82 2.71 -9.70
CA LEU A 12 4.12 2.23 -9.23
C LEU A 12 3.98 1.22 -8.09
N LEU A 13 3.05 1.44 -7.16
CA LEU A 13 2.75 0.48 -6.09
C LEU A 13 2.26 -0.84 -6.67
N TYR A 14 1.35 -0.81 -7.64
CA TYR A 14 0.86 -2.02 -8.31
C TYR A 14 1.98 -2.85 -8.95
N LEU A 15 3.02 -2.21 -9.50
CA LEU A 15 4.14 -2.91 -10.13
C LEU A 15 5.08 -3.59 -9.13
N ILE A 16 5.21 -3.07 -7.91
CA ILE A 16 6.16 -3.60 -6.91
C ILE A 16 5.51 -4.56 -5.91
N LEU A 17 4.18 -4.58 -5.86
CA LEU A 17 3.46 -5.39 -4.90
C LEU A 17 3.50 -6.88 -5.26
N PRO A 18 3.51 -7.78 -4.25
CA PRO A 18 3.38 -9.21 -4.51
C PRO A 18 2.09 -9.54 -5.25
N SER A 19 2.12 -10.62 -6.03
CA SER A 19 0.95 -11.14 -6.72
C SER A 19 -0.22 -11.36 -5.76
N GLY A 20 -1.42 -10.94 -6.19
CA GLY A 20 -2.64 -11.05 -5.38
C GLY A 20 -2.85 -9.88 -4.43
N CYS A 21 -1.85 -9.04 -4.15
CA CYS A 21 -2.10 -7.79 -3.42
C CYS A 21 -2.74 -6.75 -4.36
N GLN A 22 -3.71 -6.02 -3.83
CA GLN A 22 -4.36 -4.89 -4.51
C GLN A 22 -4.06 -3.61 -3.75
N CYS A 23 -4.02 -2.48 -4.46
CA CYS A 23 -3.81 -1.18 -3.85
C CYS A 23 -4.87 -0.18 -4.32
N CYS A 24 -5.40 0.60 -3.38
CA CYS A 24 -6.32 1.69 -3.64
C CYS A 24 -6.07 2.86 -2.69
N ILE A 25 -6.67 4.00 -2.99
CA ILE A 25 -6.69 5.18 -2.11
C ILE A 25 -8.08 5.22 -1.46
N VAL A 26 -8.14 5.11 -0.13
CA VAL A 26 -9.42 5.07 0.62
C VAL A 26 -9.82 6.45 1.17
N ASP A 27 -8.84 7.30 1.46
CA ASP A 27 -8.99 8.72 1.78
C ASP A 27 -7.94 9.50 1.00
N LYS A 28 -8.09 10.82 0.83
CA LYS A 28 -7.20 11.66 -0.02
C LYS A 28 -5.69 11.40 0.12
N SER A 29 -5.23 10.95 1.28
CA SER A 29 -3.81 10.65 1.58
C SER A 29 -3.58 9.26 2.20
N THR A 30 -4.57 8.35 2.19
CA THR A 30 -4.41 6.99 2.75
C THR A 30 -4.38 5.94 1.65
N TYR A 31 -3.24 5.29 1.50
CA TYR A 31 -3.04 4.16 0.59
C TYR A 31 -3.34 2.86 1.34
N LEU A 32 -4.35 2.13 0.88
CA LEU A 32 -4.71 0.82 1.39
C LEU A 32 -4.13 -0.26 0.48
N ILE A 33 -3.48 -1.25 1.07
CA ILE A 33 -2.98 -2.44 0.41
C ILE A 33 -3.66 -3.66 1.02
N VAL A 34 -4.42 -4.39 0.21
CA VAL A 34 -5.08 -5.64 0.63
C VAL A 34 -4.33 -6.80 0.02
N CYS A 35 -3.86 -7.73 0.85
CA CYS A 35 -3.10 -8.91 0.44
C CYS A 35 -3.88 -10.21 0.73
N PRO A 36 -3.57 -11.30 0.02
CA PRO A 36 -4.38 -12.52 0.07
C PRO A 36 -4.24 -13.32 1.37
N ASP A 37 -3.13 -13.16 2.10
CA ASP A 37 -2.81 -13.93 3.30
C ASP A 37 -1.95 -13.12 4.29
N PHE A 38 -1.91 -13.60 5.54
CA PHE A 38 -1.11 -13.01 6.63
C PHE A 38 0.37 -12.83 6.26
N GLY A 39 0.99 -13.87 5.69
CA GLY A 39 2.43 -13.90 5.41
C GLY A 39 2.82 -12.89 4.34
N THR A 40 1.97 -12.70 3.33
CA THR A 40 2.13 -11.71 2.28
C THR A 40 1.94 -10.30 2.84
N ALA A 41 0.90 -10.06 3.64
CA ALA A 41 0.64 -8.76 4.28
C ALA A 41 1.81 -8.34 5.21
N LEU A 42 2.29 -9.26 6.06
CA LEU A 42 3.43 -9.04 6.94
C LEU A 42 4.72 -8.72 6.15
N LYS A 43 4.97 -9.40 5.02
CA LYS A 43 6.13 -9.10 4.15
C LYS A 43 6.05 -7.69 3.55
N VAL A 44 4.88 -7.30 3.06
CA VAL A 44 4.63 -5.94 2.53
C VAL A 44 4.87 -4.91 3.62
N TRP A 45 4.29 -5.12 4.81
CA TRP A 45 4.46 -4.24 5.96
C TRP A 45 5.94 -4.09 6.34
N ASN A 46 6.68 -5.19 6.49
CA ASN A 46 8.08 -5.15 6.89
C ASN A 46 9.00 -4.47 5.86
N ARG A 47 8.63 -4.49 4.57
CA ARG A 47 9.40 -3.84 3.50
C ARG A 47 8.98 -2.41 3.20
N ARG A 48 7.91 -1.91 3.83
CA ARG A 48 7.28 -0.61 3.50
C ARG A 48 8.27 0.55 3.48
N ILE A 49 9.20 0.61 4.44
CA ILE A 49 10.16 1.72 4.56
C ILE A 49 11.08 1.81 3.33
N ARG A 50 11.47 0.66 2.76
CA ARG A 50 12.40 0.61 1.61
C ARG A 50 11.69 0.62 0.26
N CYS A 51 10.52 0.01 0.18
CA CYS A 51 9.85 -0.22 -1.11
C CYS A 51 8.65 0.70 -1.35
N ILE A 52 7.92 1.09 -0.30
CA ILE A 52 6.64 1.79 -0.43
C ILE A 52 6.79 3.27 -0.10
N TYR A 53 7.41 3.61 1.04
CA TYR A 53 7.57 4.99 1.50
C TYR A 53 8.25 5.92 0.48
N PRO A 54 9.25 5.48 -0.31
CA PRO A 54 9.83 6.33 -1.36
C PRO A 54 8.84 6.76 -2.47
N LEU A 55 7.68 6.10 -2.58
CA LEU A 55 6.64 6.42 -3.54
C LEU A 55 5.53 7.32 -2.95
N LEU A 56 5.52 7.48 -1.63
CA LEU A 56 4.55 8.28 -0.88
C LEU A 56 5.09 9.68 -0.59
N LYS A 57 4.19 10.61 -0.29
CA LYS A 57 4.53 11.99 0.10
C LYS A 57 4.44 12.16 1.61
N SER A 58 5.07 13.21 2.14
CA SER A 58 4.86 13.66 3.53
C SER A 58 3.36 13.89 3.78
N GLY A 59 2.86 13.41 4.91
CA GLY A 59 1.44 13.41 5.27
C GLY A 59 0.63 12.21 4.74
N ASP A 60 1.16 11.43 3.79
CA ASP A 60 0.50 10.19 3.35
C ASP A 60 0.55 9.13 4.45
N THR A 61 -0.45 8.26 4.46
CA THR A 61 -0.55 7.12 5.37
C THR A 61 -0.64 5.82 4.57
N LEU A 62 -0.02 4.76 5.08
CA LEU A 62 -0.11 3.41 4.53
C LEU A 62 -0.89 2.50 5.47
N GLU A 63 -1.86 1.79 4.91
CA GLU A 63 -2.62 0.76 5.59
C GLU A 63 -2.43 -0.57 4.85
N VAL A 64 -2.11 -1.64 5.57
CA VAL A 64 -1.91 -2.98 5.01
C VAL A 64 -2.82 -3.97 5.73
N VAL A 65 -3.63 -4.67 4.94
CA VAL A 65 -4.62 -5.64 5.42
C VAL A 65 -4.36 -6.99 4.75
N GLY A 66 -4.45 -8.07 5.52
CA GLY A 66 -4.50 -9.44 5.05
C GLY A 66 -5.32 -10.29 6.00
N GLU A 67 -5.33 -11.60 5.80
CA GLU A 67 -5.97 -12.54 6.73
C GLU A 67 -5.36 -12.37 8.14
N GLU A 68 -6.21 -12.00 9.11
CA GLU A 68 -5.81 -11.73 10.50
C GLU A 68 -4.65 -10.73 10.69
N PHE A 69 -4.34 -9.93 9.67
CA PHE A 69 -3.28 -8.93 9.69
C PHE A 69 -3.86 -7.56 9.36
N HIS A 70 -3.68 -6.59 10.24
CA HIS A 70 -4.08 -5.21 9.99
C HIS A 70 -3.11 -4.25 10.66
N GLU A 71 -2.39 -3.49 9.85
CA GLU A 71 -1.44 -2.49 10.33
C GLU A 71 -1.59 -1.17 9.57
N LYS A 72 -1.44 -0.05 10.28
CA LYS A 72 -1.58 1.29 9.73
C LYS A 72 -0.44 2.18 10.22
N SER A 73 0.19 2.89 9.29
CA SER A 73 1.27 3.81 9.64
C SER A 73 0.71 5.09 10.26
N LEU A 74 1.57 5.82 10.97
CA LEU A 74 1.34 7.25 11.13
C LEU A 74 1.54 7.96 9.78
N PRO A 75 1.02 9.18 9.61
CA PRO A 75 1.38 10.03 8.49
C PRO A 75 2.90 10.14 8.36
N LEU A 76 3.42 10.00 7.14
CA LEU A 76 4.84 10.15 6.88
C LEU A 76 5.32 11.57 7.26
N PRO A 77 6.55 11.71 7.80
CA PRO A 77 7.12 13.01 8.14
C PRO A 77 7.33 13.87 6.89
#